data_AF-A0A645G7W2-F1
#
_entry.id   AF-A0A645G7W2-F1
#
_cell.length_a   1.000
_cell.length_b   1.000
_cell.length_c   1.000
_cell.angle_alpha   90.00
_cell.angle_beta   90.00
_cell.angle_gamma   90.00
#
_symmetry.space_group_name_H-M   'P 1'
#
loop_
_entity.id
_entity.type
_entity.pdbx_description
1 polymer ?
#
loop_
_entity_poly.entity_id
_entity_poly.type
_entity_poly.pdbx_seq_one_letter_code
_entity_poly.pdbx_strand_id
1 'polypeptide(L)'
;MLGLIPLFLGIRVALKREEREDEDVFEKMEARGANQLFWTVALITIASGGDNLGIYIPYFTSLTWPETMVTLIIFVVSIAILCYISYRLSKITLISEIIEKYQRMIVSLVFVGLGIYIMVENGTIQTLVGW
;
A
#
# COMPACT_ATOMS: atom_id res chain seq x y z
N MET A 1 1.19 12.33 9.49
CA MET A 1 0.87 12.73 8.09
C MET A 1 0.91 11.59 7.07
N LEU A 2 1.58 10.46 7.33
CA LEU A 2 1.69 9.34 6.38
C LEU A 2 0.34 8.68 6.02
N GLY A 3 -0.64 8.68 6.94
CA GLY A 3 -1.98 8.14 6.68
C GLY A 3 -2.89 8.97 5.78
N LEU A 4 -2.55 10.24 5.49
CA LEU A 4 -3.37 11.13 4.64
C LEU A 4 -3.37 10.68 3.17
N ILE A 5 -2.26 10.12 2.68
CA ILE A 5 -2.15 9.66 1.30
C ILE A 5 -3.04 8.42 1.07
N PRO A 6 -2.96 7.36 1.90
CA PRO A 6 -3.90 6.25 1.85
C PRO A 6 -5.35 6.68 2.02
N LEU A 7 -5.64 7.59 2.97
CA LEU A 7 -6.99 8.09 3.22
C LEU A 7 -7.55 8.85 2.01
N PHE A 8 -6.75 9.74 1.41
CA PHE A 8 -7.14 10.50 0.22
C PHE A 8 -7.37 9.58 -0.99
N LEU A 9 -6.49 8.60 -1.22
CA LEU A 9 -6.65 7.59 -2.26
C LEU A 9 -7.94 6.78 -2.05
N GLY A 10 -8.18 6.29 -0.83
CA GLY A 10 -9.38 5.54 -0.49
C GLY A 10 -10.67 6.34 -0.71
N ILE A 11 -10.72 7.59 -0.23
CA ILE A 11 -11.87 8.48 -0.41
C ILE A 11 -12.11 8.81 -1.90
N ARG A 12 -11.04 9.06 -2.67
CA ARG A 12 -11.16 9.36 -4.10
C ARG A 12 -11.69 8.16 -4.89
N VAL A 13 -11.26 6.95 -4.54
CA VAL A 13 -11.75 5.70 -5.14
C VAL A 13 -13.22 5.45 -4.77
N ALA A 14 -13.64 5.77 -3.54
CA ALA A 14 -15.04 5.66 -3.09
C ALA A 14 -15.99 6.64 -3.79
N LEU A 15 -15.54 7.88 -4.06
CA LEU A 15 -16.38 8.95 -4.61
C LEU A 15 -16.51 8.92 -6.14
N LYS A 16 -15.63 8.19 -6.86
CA LYS A 16 -15.72 8.04 -8.31
C LYS A 16 -16.88 7.09 -8.66
N ARG A 17 -18.07 7.66 -8.88
CA ARG A 17 -19.28 6.97 -9.38
C ARG A 17 -19.06 6.42 -10.79
N GLU A 18 -19.47 5.16 -10.98
CA GLU A 18 -19.77 4.47 -12.24
C GLU A 18 -19.35 5.16 -13.55
N GLU A 19 -18.05 5.23 -13.79
CA GLU A 19 -17.52 5.02 -15.15
C GLU A 19 -16.51 3.89 -15.04
N ARG A 20 -16.49 3.04 -16.06
CA ARG A 20 -15.68 1.81 -16.19
C ARG A 20 -14.18 2.13 -16.21
N GLU A 21 -13.69 2.69 -15.11
CA GLU A 21 -12.36 3.30 -15.02
C GLU A 21 -11.48 2.65 -13.93
N ASP A 22 -11.86 1.47 -13.42
CA ASP A 22 -11.06 0.79 -12.38
C ASP A 22 -9.76 0.18 -12.92
N GLU A 23 -9.77 -0.33 -14.15
CA GLU A 23 -8.54 -0.61 -14.90
C GLU A 23 -7.86 0.70 -15.32
N ASP A 24 -8.65 1.71 -15.69
CA ASP A 24 -8.16 2.98 -16.23
C ASP A 24 -7.33 3.84 -15.28
N VAL A 25 -7.31 3.70 -13.95
CA VAL A 25 -6.45 4.60 -13.14
C VAL A 25 -4.97 4.25 -13.33
N PHE A 26 -4.63 2.97 -13.32
CA PHE A 26 -3.28 2.51 -13.66
C PHE A 26 -3.05 2.54 -15.18
N GLU A 27 -4.05 2.18 -15.98
CA GLU A 27 -3.94 2.11 -17.43
C GLU A 27 -3.97 3.50 -18.11
N LYS A 28 -4.77 4.48 -17.62
CA LYS A 28 -4.67 5.91 -18.03
C LYS A 28 -3.44 6.59 -17.44
N MET A 29 -2.86 6.08 -16.35
CA MET A 29 -1.53 6.52 -15.89
C MET A 29 -0.42 6.02 -16.81
N GLU A 30 -0.55 4.79 -17.34
CA GLU A 30 0.33 4.22 -18.35
C GLU A 30 0.18 4.97 -19.68
N ALA A 31 -1.06 5.29 -20.08
CA ALA A 31 -1.38 6.10 -21.26
C ALA A 31 -0.93 7.57 -21.13
N ARG A 32 -0.72 8.09 -19.91
CA ARG A 32 -0.13 9.42 -19.66
C ARG A 32 1.40 9.47 -19.75
N GLY A 33 2.02 8.37 -20.17
CA GLY A 33 3.45 8.26 -20.43
C GLY A 33 4.19 7.63 -19.26
N ALA A 34 5.09 6.68 -19.58
CA ALA A 34 5.85 5.88 -18.62
C ALA A 34 6.53 6.68 -17.51
N ASN A 35 6.89 7.94 -17.77
CA ASN A 35 7.50 8.83 -16.79
C ASN A 35 6.53 9.19 -15.64
N GLN A 36 5.25 9.42 -15.94
CA GLN A 36 4.26 9.76 -14.93
C GLN A 36 3.87 8.55 -14.06
N LEU A 37 3.79 7.36 -14.65
CA LEU A 37 3.53 6.11 -13.91
C LEU A 37 4.73 5.75 -13.02
N PHE A 38 5.96 5.85 -13.52
CA PHE A 38 7.17 5.65 -12.72
C PHE A 38 7.22 6.57 -11.49
N TRP A 39 7.02 7.89 -11.69
CA TRP A 39 7.03 8.84 -10.58
C TRP A 39 5.89 8.61 -9.60
N THR A 40 4.72 8.21 -10.07
CA THR A 40 3.58 7.91 -9.20
C THR A 40 3.86 6.68 -8.34
N VAL A 41 4.31 5.58 -8.93
CA VAL A 41 4.64 4.35 -8.21
C VAL A 41 5.77 4.63 -7.22
N ALA A 42 6.84 5.32 -7.63
CA ALA A 42 7.93 5.71 -6.75
C ALA A 42 7.47 6.58 -5.58
N LEU A 43 6.61 7.59 -5.82
CA LEU A 43 6.02 8.41 -4.76
C LEU A 43 5.17 7.60 -3.79
N ILE A 44 4.33 6.67 -4.29
CA ILE A 44 3.49 5.81 -3.45
C ILE A 44 4.36 4.87 -2.62
N THR A 45 5.43 4.31 -3.21
CA THR A 45 6.37 3.43 -2.50
C THR A 45 7.13 4.19 -1.42
N ILE A 46 7.63 5.40 -1.71
CA ILE A 46 8.31 6.23 -0.71
C ILE A 46 7.33 6.66 0.39
N ALA A 47 6.12 7.10 0.03
CA ALA A 47 5.10 7.53 0.98
C ALA A 47 4.61 6.38 1.87
N SER A 48 4.39 5.20 1.30
CA SER A 48 3.93 4.00 2.03
C SER A 48 5.06 3.24 2.72
N GLY A 49 6.32 3.53 2.38
CA GLY A 49 7.51 2.90 2.96
C GLY A 49 8.23 3.79 3.97
N GLY A 50 7.84 5.06 4.12
CA GLY A 50 8.50 6.01 5.02
C GLY A 50 8.37 5.63 6.50
N ASP A 51 7.26 5.01 6.89
CA ASP A 51 7.05 4.41 8.22
C ASP A 51 8.02 3.24 8.47
N ASN A 52 8.21 2.38 7.48
CA ASN A 52 9.13 1.25 7.53
C ASN A 52 10.59 1.74 7.64
N LEU A 53 10.97 2.79 6.90
CA LEU A 53 12.31 3.39 7.01
C LEU A 53 12.60 3.91 8.42
N GLY A 54 11.63 4.56 9.07
CA GLY A 54 11.79 5.12 10.42
C GLY A 54 12.12 4.06 11.48
N ILE A 55 11.61 2.84 11.33
CA ILE A 55 11.90 1.72 12.24
C ILE A 55 13.13 0.93 11.78
N TYR A 56 13.28 0.72 10.47
CA TYR A 56 14.30 -0.18 9.94
C TYR A 56 15.68 0.45 9.88
N ILE A 57 15.80 1.75 9.62
CA ILE A 57 17.10 2.45 9.63
C ILE A 57 17.81 2.26 11.00
N PRO A 58 17.22 2.63 12.15
CA PRO A 58 17.88 2.42 13.44
C PRO A 58 18.12 0.94 13.75
N TYR A 59 17.19 0.06 13.37
CA TYR A 59 17.34 -1.39 13.53
C TYR A 59 18.56 -1.93 12.78
N PHE A 60 18.71 -1.63 11.48
CA PHE A 60 19.86 -2.06 10.68
C PHE A 60 21.17 -1.43 11.13
N THR A 61 21.15 -0.19 11.64
CA THR A 61 22.37 0.41 12.22
C THR A 61 22.83 -0.26 13.51
N SER A 62 21.94 -0.99 14.21
CA SER A 62 22.27 -1.75 15.42
C SER A 62 22.79 -3.17 15.15
N LEU A 63 22.64 -3.66 13.92
CA LEU A 63 22.99 -5.01 13.51
C LEU A 63 24.44 -5.09 13.02
N THR A 64 25.07 -6.24 13.25
CA THR A 64 26.34 -6.58 12.61
C THR A 64 26.14 -7.01 11.16
N TRP A 65 27.22 -7.08 10.39
CA TRP A 65 27.15 -7.41 8.96
C TRP A 65 26.56 -8.81 8.67
N PRO A 66 26.92 -9.88 9.40
CA PRO A 66 26.28 -11.19 9.23
C PRO A 66 24.79 -11.17 9.57
N GLU A 67 24.38 -10.49 10.64
CA GLU A 67 22.97 -10.42 11.05
C GLU A 67 22.13 -9.66 10.03
N THR A 68 22.68 -8.61 9.43
CA THR A 68 22.05 -7.88 8.32
C THR A 68 21.78 -8.79 7.13
N MET A 69 22.74 -9.65 6.75
CA MET A 69 22.56 -10.60 5.66
C MET A 69 21.46 -11.62 5.96
N VAL A 70 21.44 -12.17 7.18
CA VAL A 70 20.38 -13.09 7.62
C VAL A 70 19.01 -12.42 7.54
N THR A 71 18.89 -11.20 8.04
CA THR A 71 17.64 -10.42 7.98
C THR A 71 17.18 -10.19 6.54
N LEU A 72 18.10 -9.83 5.62
CA LEU A 72 17.77 -9.66 4.20
C LEU A 72 17.26 -10.96 3.58
N ILE A 73 17.89 -12.10 3.88
CA ILE A 73 17.45 -13.42 3.39
C ILE A 73 16.03 -13.72 3.89
N ILE A 74 15.75 -13.47 5.17
CA ILE A 74 14.41 -13.66 5.73
C ILE A 74 13.39 -12.80 4.98
N PHE A 75 13.68 -11.52 4.75
CA PHE A 75 12.79 -10.63 3.98
C PHE A 75 12.49 -11.17 2.58
N VAL A 76 13.52 -11.58 1.84
CA VAL A 76 13.35 -12.12 0.48
C VAL A 76 12.51 -13.40 0.49
N VAL A 77 12.76 -14.30 1.44
CA VAL A 77 11.98 -15.54 1.60
C VAL A 77 10.52 -15.22 1.95
N SER A 78 10.28 -14.30 2.88
CA SER A 78 8.93 -13.87 3.24
C SER A 78 8.19 -13.25 2.06
N ILE A 79 8.84 -12.40 1.26
CA ILE A 79 8.26 -11.85 0.03
C ILE A 79 7.90 -12.97 -0.94
N ALA A 80 8.80 -13.94 -1.17
CA ALA A 80 8.52 -15.07 -2.05
C ALA A 80 7.33 -15.91 -1.57
N ILE A 81 7.23 -16.17 -0.26
CA ILE A 81 6.09 -16.87 0.34
C ILE A 81 4.79 -16.08 0.16
N LEU A 82 4.80 -14.78 0.45
CA LEU A 82 3.63 -13.90 0.29
C LEU A 82 3.17 -13.84 -1.16
N CYS A 83 4.09 -13.71 -2.12
CA CYS A 83 3.79 -13.77 -3.54
C CYS A 83 3.19 -15.12 -3.94
N TYR A 84 3.73 -16.23 -3.44
CA TYR A 84 3.21 -17.56 -3.72
C TYR A 84 1.79 -17.74 -3.15
N ILE A 85 1.55 -17.31 -1.91
CA ILE A 85 0.22 -17.33 -1.29
C ILE A 85 -0.76 -16.48 -2.10
N SER A 86 -0.37 -15.25 -2.44
CA SER A 86 -1.20 -14.33 -3.24
C SER A 86 -1.55 -14.93 -4.60
N TYR A 87 -0.57 -15.55 -5.27
CA TYR A 87 -0.77 -16.24 -6.54
C TYR A 87 -1.75 -17.42 -6.41
N ARG A 88 -1.61 -18.22 -5.35
CA ARG A 88 -2.55 -19.33 -5.07
C ARG A 88 -3.95 -18.82 -4.76
N LEU A 89 -4.06 -17.72 -4.02
CA LEU A 89 -5.32 -17.09 -3.65
C LEU A 89 -6.06 -16.54 -4.87
N SER A 90 -5.33 -15.88 -5.78
CA SER A 90 -5.84 -15.37 -7.06
C SER A 90 -6.37 -16.48 -7.97
N LYS A 91 -5.83 -17.71 -7.88
CA LYS A 91 -6.31 -18.86 -8.67
C LYS A 91 -7.62 -19.48 -8.19
N ILE A 92 -8.11 -19.10 -7.02
CA ILE A 92 -9.40 -19.59 -6.53
C ILE A 92 -10.49 -18.77 -7.21
N THR A 93 -11.25 -19.39 -8.11
CA THR A 93 -12.27 -18.71 -8.94
C THR A 93 -13.25 -17.89 -8.12
N LEU A 94 -13.69 -18.40 -6.97
CA LEU A 94 -14.59 -17.70 -6.05
C LEU A 94 -13.95 -16.42 -5.47
N ILE A 95 -12.65 -16.44 -5.19
CA ILE A 95 -11.94 -15.27 -4.67
C ILE A 95 -11.66 -14.29 -5.80
N SER A 96 -11.25 -14.76 -6.97
CA SER A 96 -11.06 -13.90 -8.15
C SER A 96 -12.35 -13.18 -8.51
N GLU A 97 -13.50 -13.87 -8.51
CA GLU A 97 -14.79 -13.30 -8.88
C GLU A 97 -15.31 -12.31 -7.82
N ILE A 98 -15.10 -12.59 -6.52
CA ILE A 98 -15.42 -11.63 -5.44
C ILE A 98 -14.49 -10.41 -5.50
N ILE A 99 -13.18 -10.63 -5.69
CA ILE A 99 -12.22 -9.54 -5.81
C ILE A 99 -12.56 -8.71 -7.04
N GLU A 100 -12.76 -9.28 -8.23
CA GLU A 100 -13.12 -8.51 -9.43
C GLU A 100 -14.43 -7.73 -9.23
N LYS A 101 -15.45 -8.35 -8.63
CA LYS A 101 -16.76 -7.70 -8.41
C LYS A 101 -16.73 -6.60 -7.36
N TYR A 102 -15.92 -6.76 -6.31
CA TYR A 102 -15.85 -5.85 -5.17
C TYR A 102 -14.51 -5.14 -5.04
N GLN A 103 -13.65 -5.19 -6.05
CA GLN A 103 -12.25 -4.73 -6.01
C GLN A 103 -12.19 -3.31 -5.49
N ARG A 104 -13.00 -2.44 -6.10
CA ARG A 104 -13.09 -1.03 -5.76
C ARG A 104 -13.49 -0.83 -4.29
N MET A 105 -14.51 -1.57 -3.81
CA MET A 105 -14.97 -1.43 -2.43
C MET A 105 -13.94 -1.98 -1.44
N ILE A 106 -13.32 -3.13 -1.74
CA ILE A 106 -12.28 -3.75 -0.91
C ILE A 106 -11.06 -2.84 -0.82
N VAL A 107 -10.54 -2.38 -1.95
CA VAL A 107 -9.40 -1.45 -2.02
C VAL A 107 -9.73 -0.17 -1.25
N SER A 108 -10.88 0.45 -1.51
CA SER A 108 -11.30 1.63 -0.78
C SER A 108 -11.39 1.41 0.73
N LEU A 109 -11.99 0.29 1.17
CA LEU A 109 -12.14 -0.03 2.59
C LEU A 109 -10.78 -0.22 3.26
N VAL A 110 -9.88 -0.97 2.60
CA VAL A 110 -8.53 -1.23 3.11
C VAL A 110 -7.74 0.08 3.21
N PHE A 111 -7.72 0.90 2.16
CA PHE A 111 -6.97 2.15 2.15
C PHE A 111 -7.51 3.20 3.15
N VAL A 112 -8.84 3.31 3.28
CA VAL A 112 -9.46 4.20 4.29
C VAL A 112 -9.20 3.67 5.69
N GLY A 113 -9.40 2.37 5.94
CA GLY A 113 -9.17 1.75 7.24
C GLY A 113 -7.71 1.88 7.69
N LEU A 114 -6.77 1.61 6.78
CA LEU A 114 -5.34 1.73 7.03
C LEU A 114 -4.93 3.20 7.24
N GLY A 115 -5.48 4.13 6.46
CA GLY A 115 -5.28 5.56 6.64
C GLY A 115 -5.75 6.05 8.02
N ILE A 116 -6.95 5.65 8.45
CA ILE A 116 -7.47 5.95 9.80
C ILE A 116 -6.59 5.32 10.87
N TYR A 117 -6.24 4.05 10.74
CA TYR A 117 -5.39 3.33 11.71
C TYR A 117 -4.04 4.04 11.91
N ILE A 118 -3.34 4.37 10.82
CA ILE A 118 -2.07 5.10 10.87
C ILE A 118 -2.26 6.49 11.50
N MET A 119 -3.38 7.17 11.23
CA MET A 119 -3.67 8.48 11.82
C MET A 119 -3.94 8.42 13.33
N VAL A 120 -4.55 7.33 13.83
CA VAL A 120 -4.74 7.05 15.26
C VAL A 120 -3.40 6.72 15.93
N GLU A 121 -2.64 5.78 15.37
CA GLU A 121 -1.36 5.30 15.91
C GLU A 121 -0.32 6.43 16.01
N ASN A 122 -0.28 7.33 15.01
CA ASN A 122 0.65 8.47 14.99
C ASN A 122 0.12 9.71 15.74
N GLY A 123 -0.98 9.61 16.50
CA GLY A 123 -1.55 10.74 17.27
C GLY A 123 -2.01 11.94 16.43
N THR A 124 -2.08 11.80 15.10
CA THR A 124 -2.41 12.90 14.19
C THR A 124 -3.86 13.36 14.38
N ILE A 125 -4.76 12.46 14.79
CA ILE A 125 -6.15 12.80 15.14
C ILE A 125 -6.20 13.64 16.42
N GLN A 126 -5.33 13.38 17.41
CA GLN A 126 -5.25 14.19 18.63
C GLN A 126 -4.78 15.63 18.32
N THR A 127 -3.80 15.77 17.42
CA THR A 127 -3.29 17.09 17.01
C THR A 127 -4.27 17.89 16.13
N LEU A 128 -5.16 17.24 15.37
CA LEU A 128 -6.16 17.88 14.49
C LEU A 128 -7.50 18.15 15.17
N VAL A 129 -7.91 17.34 16.15
CA VAL A 129 -9.19 17.48 16.89
C VAL A 129 -9.03 18.40 18.11
N GLY A 130 -7.80 18.81 18.46
CA GLY A 130 -7.56 19.85 19.46
C GLY A 130 -7.81 19.37 20.88
N TRP A 131 -7.03 18.38 21.33
CA TRP A 131 -6.72 18.13 22.74
C TRP A 131 -5.21 17.96 22.89
#